data_AF-A0A377YYS9-F1
#
_entry.id   AF-A0A377YYS9-F1
#
_cell.length_a   1.000
_cell.length_b   1.000
_cell.length_c   1.000
_cell.angle_alpha   90.00
_cell.angle_beta   90.00
_cell.angle_gamma   90.00
#
_symmetry.space_group_name_H-M   'P 1'
#
loop_
_entity.id
_entity.type
_entity.pdbx_description
1 polymer ?
#
loop_
_entity_poly.entity_id
_entity_poly.type
_entity_poly.pdbx_seq_one_letter_code
_entity_poly.pdbx_strand_id
1 'polypeptide(L)' 'MESKRLDNAALAAGISPSYINAHGKPQSIAAVTKQRLLDAMHRSTAATKVAVNRCRT' A
#
# COMPACT_ATOMS: atom_id res chain seq x y z
N MET A 1 -14.89 6.16 11.08
CA MET A 1 -14.11 7.01 10.13
C MET A 1 -12.77 6.39 9.72
N GLU A 2 -12.34 5.28 10.33
CA GLU A 2 -11.06 4.63 10.02
C GLU A 2 -10.92 4.12 8.58
N SER A 3 -12.00 3.58 8.00
CA SER A 3 -11.98 3.04 6.62
C SER A 3 -11.63 4.12 5.59
N LYS A 4 -12.16 5.34 5.73
CA LYS A 4 -11.91 6.44 4.79
C LYS A 4 -10.45 6.92 4.85
N ARG A 5 -9.83 6.92 6.03
CA ARG A 5 -8.40 7.27 6.20
C ARG A 5 -7.51 6.23 5.53
N LEU A 6 -7.83 4.95 5.74
CA LEU A 6 -7.08 3.84 5.16
C LEU A 6 -7.20 3.84 3.62
N ASP A 7 -8.41 4.05 3.09
CA ASP A 7 -8.64 4.14 1.65
C ASP A 7 -7.88 5.31 1.00
N ASN A 8 -7.87 6.49 1.64
CA ASN A 8 -7.10 7.64 1.15
C ASN A 8 -5.60 7.39 1.18
N ALA A 9 -5.08 6.77 2.24
CA ALA A 9 -3.66 6.42 2.34
C ALA A 9 -3.27 5.38 1.28
N ALA A 10 -4.11 4.37 1.08
CA ALA A 10 -3.93 3.36 0.04
C ALA A 10 -3.90 4.00 -1.35
N LEU A 11 -4.86 4.89 -1.64
CA LEU A 11 -4.91 5.63 -2.90
C LEU A 11 -3.66 6.48 -3.13
N ALA A 12 -3.20 7.20 -2.10
CA ALA A 12 -1.99 8.02 -2.17
C ALA A 12 -0.72 7.20 -2.38
N ALA A 13 -0.69 5.95 -1.89
CA ALA A 13 0.38 4.99 -2.12
C ALA A 13 0.26 4.26 -3.49
N GLY A 14 -0.75 4.59 -4.31
CA GLY A 14 -0.98 3.95 -5.60
C GLY A 14 -1.68 2.59 -5.52
N ILE A 15 -2.27 2.24 -4.38
CA ILE A 15 -3.03 0.99 -4.20
C ILE A 15 -4.48 1.25 -4.60
N SER A 16 -4.90 0.64 -5.72
CA SER A 16 -6.30 0.71 -6.17
C SER A 16 -7.26 0.01 -5.19
N PRO A 17 -8.43 0.59 -4.88
CA PRO A 17 -9.41 -0.01 -3.99
C PRO A 17 -10.13 -1.23 -4.59
N SER A 18 -10.09 -1.39 -5.92
CA SER A 18 -10.71 -2.47 -6.66
C SER A 18 -9.87 -2.90 -7.87
N TYR A 19 -10.14 -4.10 -8.36
CA TYR A 19 -9.49 -4.69 -9.53
C TYR A 19 -10.48 -5.52 -10.36
N ILE A 20 -10.11 -5.85 -11.59
CA ILE A 20 -10.84 -6.82 -12.41
C ILE A 20 -10.22 -8.19 -12.15
N ASN A 21 -11.01 -9.14 -11.64
CA ASN A 21 -10.51 -10.48 -11.35
C ASN A 21 -10.37 -11.31 -12.64
N ALA A 22 -9.81 -12.52 -12.51
CA ALA A 22 -9.61 -13.43 -13.65
C ALA A 22 -10.91 -13.82 -14.38
N HIS A 23 -12.06 -13.63 -13.74
CA HIS A 23 -13.38 -13.86 -14.33
C HIS A 23 -13.97 -12.61 -15.00
N GLY A 24 -13.19 -11.52 -15.11
CA GLY A 24 -13.63 -10.25 -15.70
C GLY A 24 -14.58 -9.44 -14.81
N LYS A 25 -14.74 -9.80 -13.52
CA LYS A 25 -15.66 -9.11 -12.62
C LYS A 25 -14.92 -8.08 -11.76
N PRO A 26 -15.51 -6.89 -11.53
CA PRO A 26 -14.99 -5.94 -10.54
C PRO A 26 -15.01 -6.57 -9.15
N GLN A 27 -13.88 -6.52 -8.45
CA GLN A 27 -13.71 -7.04 -7.11
C GLN A 27 -12.98 -6.03 -6.23
N SER A 28 -13.52 -5.79 -5.03
CA SER A 28 -12.94 -4.87 -4.05
C SER A 28 -11.80 -5.54 -3.27
N ILE A 29 -10.78 -4.77 -2.93
CA ILE A 29 -9.71 -5.21 -2.04
C ILE A 29 -10.14 -5.01 -0.59
N ALA A 30 -9.99 -6.05 0.23
CA ALA A 30 -10.31 -6.01 1.66
C ALA A 30 -9.43 -5.00 2.41
N ALA A 31 -9.99 -4.36 3.44
CA ALA A 31 -9.29 -3.37 4.26
C ALA A 31 -7.99 -3.92 4.87
N VAL A 32 -7.99 -5.19 5.31
CA VAL A 32 -6.80 -5.84 5.89
C VAL A 32 -5.65 -5.95 4.88
N THR A 33 -5.98 -6.20 3.61
CA THR A 33 -4.99 -6.30 2.53
C THR A 33 -4.41 -4.93 2.21
N LYS A 34 -5.26 -3.90 2.12
CA LYS A 34 -4.82 -2.51 1.97
C LYS A 34 -3.86 -2.10 3.08
N GLN A 35 -4.19 -2.44 4.33
CA GLN A 35 -3.36 -2.14 5.49
C GLN A 35 -1.99 -2.81 5.42
N ARG A 36 -1.95 -4.11 5.09
CA ARG A 36 -0.69 -4.87 4.97
C ARG A 36 0.19 -4.36 3.84
N LEU A 37 -0.40 -3.97 2.71
CA LEU A 37 0.33 -3.40 1.59
C LEU A 37 0.92 -2.03 1.96
N LEU A 38 0.14 -1.15 2.58
CA LEU A 38 0.63 0.13 3.08
C LEU A 38 1.81 -0.06 4.03
N ASP A 39 1.64 -0.93 5.03
CA ASP A 39 2.66 -1.23 6.03
C ASP A 39 3.95 -1.81 5.39
N ALA A 40 3.82 -2.67 4.37
CA ALA A 40 4.97 -3.16 3.60
C ALA A 40 5.71 -2.05 2.82
N MET A 41 4.98 -1.08 2.25
CA MET A 41 5.60 0.08 1.57
C MET A 41 6.33 0.98 2.55
N HIS A 42 5.75 1.24 3.73
CA HIS A 42 6.42 2.03 4.78
C HIS A 42 7.69 1.34 5.31
N ARG A 43 7.67 0.02 5.48
CA ARG A 43 8.90 -0.74 5.82
C ARG A 43 9.94 -0.68 4.71
N SER A 44 9.52 -0.82 3.45
CA SER A 44 10.44 -0.83 2.31
C SER A 44 11.09 0.53 2.08
N THR A 45 10.33 1.61 2.25
CA THR A 45 10.85 2.99 2.19
C THR A 45 11.81 3.27 3.34
N ALA A 46 11.53 2.79 4.56
CA ALA A 46 12.46 2.88 5.69
C ALA A 46 13.77 2.12 5.43
N ALA A 47 13.69 0.89 4.92
CA ALA A 47 14.88 0.10 4.57
C ALA A 47 15.71 0.74 3.46
N THR A 48 15.05 1.28 2.43
CA THR A 48 15.72 2.01 1.33
C THR A 48 16.41 3.26 1.85
N LYS A 49 15.78 4.03 2.75
CA LYS A 49 16.38 5.21 3.36
C LYS A 49 17.63 4.86 4.18
N VAL A 50 17.60 3.75 4.94
CA VAL A 50 18.76 3.27 5.71
C VAL A 50 19.91 2.85 4.78
N ALA A 51 19.60 2.15 3.68
CA ALA A 51 20.60 1.74 2.70
C ALA A 51 21.26 2.96 2.01
N VAL A 52 20.46 3.96 1.62
CA VAL A 52 20.97 5.20 1.02
C VAL A 52 21.85 5.98 2.02
N ASN A 53 21.44 6.07 3.28
CA ASN A 53 22.25 6.73 4.30
C ASN A 53 23.58 6.01 4.55
N ARG A 54 23.61 4.66 4.54
CA ARG A 54 24.85 3.88 4.69
C ARG A 54 25.79 4.00 3.50
N CYS A 55 25.30 4.25 2.30
CA CYS A 55 26.14 4.44 1.12
C CYS A 55 26.74 5.86 1.04
N ARG A 56 26.23 6.79 1.85
CA ARG A 56 26.67 8.20 1.91
C ARG A 56 27.69 8.51 3.01
N THR A 57 28.00 7.54 3.88
CA THR A 57 29.04 7.62 4.92
C THR A 57 30.22 6.76 4.53
#